data_AF-A0A4Y2NCQ2-F1
#
_entry.id   AF-A0A4Y2NCQ2-F1
#
_cell.length_a   1.000
_cell.length_b   1.000
_cell.length_c   1.000
_cell.angle_alpha   90.00
_cell.angle_beta   90.00
_cell.angle_gamma   90.00
#
_symmetry.space_group_name_H-M   'P 1'
#
loop_
_entity.id
_entity.type
_entity.pdbx_description
1 polymer ?
#
loop_
_entity_poly.entity_id
_entity_poly.type
_entity_poly.pdbx_seq_one_letter_code
_entity_poly.pdbx_strand_id
1 'polypeptide(L)'
;MHGTGLGRSVRTPHVVEDILQGVGDRPDIGTREVSRAINVPHSIVWRELWDEGLHPYHVQKVQALTPADYAPRVEFARWFLQQLAAQPDFSTHVLFTDESTFTREGISNTHNLHVFF
;
A
#
# COMPACT_ATOMS: atom_id res chain seq x y z
N MET A 1 2.19 38.19 -24.01
CA MET A 1 2.02 37.08 -23.06
C MET A 1 1.26 35.97 -23.79
N HIS A 2 1.95 34.95 -24.28
CA HIS A 2 1.30 33.82 -24.94
C HIS A 2 0.92 32.78 -23.90
N GLY A 3 -0.38 32.56 -23.71
CA GLY A 3 -0.89 31.41 -22.98
C GLY A 3 -0.61 30.15 -23.79
N THR A 4 0.46 29.43 -23.44
CA THR A 4 0.70 28.05 -23.87
C THR A 4 -0.25 27.14 -23.10
N GLY A 5 -1.51 27.09 -23.53
CA GLY A 5 -2.38 25.97 -23.20
C GLY A 5 -1.74 24.72 -23.78
N LEU A 6 -1.27 23.81 -22.92
CA LEU A 6 -0.89 22.46 -23.33
C LEU A 6 -2.10 21.87 -24.03
N GLY A 7 -2.00 21.74 -25.36
CA GLY A 7 -3.05 21.12 -26.16
C GLY A 7 -3.38 19.78 -25.53
N ARG A 8 -4.67 19.55 -25.25
CA ARG A 8 -5.18 18.22 -24.92
C ARG A 8 -4.70 17.31 -26.06
N SER A 9 -3.63 16.55 -25.81
CA SER A 9 -3.28 15.41 -26.64
C SER A 9 -4.57 14.62 -26.78
N VAL A 10 -5.00 14.41 -28.02
CA VAL A 10 -6.21 13.64 -28.32
C VAL A 10 -6.16 12.37 -27.49
N ARG A 11 -7.02 12.28 -26.47
CA ARG A 11 -7.15 11.13 -25.58
C ARG A 11 -7.50 9.99 -26.50
N THR A 12 -6.54 9.12 -26.79
CA THR A 12 -6.75 8.07 -27.78
C THR A 12 -7.49 6.95 -27.05
N PRO A 13 -8.76 6.64 -27.39
CA PRO A 13 -9.59 5.78 -26.56
C PRO A 13 -8.96 4.41 -26.29
N HIS A 14 -8.27 3.84 -27.28
CA HIS A 14 -7.58 2.55 -27.13
C HIS A 14 -6.47 2.60 -26.05
N VAL A 15 -5.70 3.69 -25.96
CA VAL A 15 -4.63 3.83 -24.98
C VAL A 15 -5.21 3.88 -23.56
N VAL A 16 -6.33 4.58 -23.39
CA VAL A 16 -7.02 4.64 -22.10
C VAL A 16 -7.55 3.26 -21.73
N GLU A 17 -8.20 2.58 -22.66
CA GLU A 17 -8.73 1.23 -22.45
C GLU A 17 -7.61 0.24 -22.08
N ASP A 18 -6.48 0.27 -22.78
CA ASP A 18 -5.32 -0.59 -22.48
C ASP A 18 -4.73 -0.30 -21.08
N ILE A 19 -4.67 0.98 -20.68
CA ILE A 19 -4.21 1.37 -19.33
C ILE A 19 -5.17 0.85 -18.26
N LEU A 20 -6.47 1.07 -18.44
CA LEU A 20 -7.49 0.66 -17.47
C LEU A 20 -7.62 -0.85 -17.40
N GLN A 21 -7.52 -1.56 -18.53
CA GLN A 21 -7.50 -3.01 -18.57
C GLN A 21 -6.28 -3.57 -17.83
N GLY A 22 -5.09 -3.01 -18.08
CA GLY A 22 -3.87 -3.44 -17.41
C GLY A 22 -3.90 -3.28 -15.89
N VAL A 23 -4.48 -2.18 -15.39
CA VAL A 23 -4.69 -1.95 -13.96
C VAL A 23 -5.87 -2.79 -13.43
N GLY A 24 -6.92 -3.01 -14.20
CA GLY A 24 -8.03 -3.89 -13.81
C GLY A 24 -7.61 -5.35 -13.63
N ASP A 25 -6.75 -5.85 -14.52
CA ASP A 25 -6.23 -7.22 -14.46
C ASP A 25 -5.18 -7.42 -13.35
N ARG A 26 -4.37 -6.39 -13.10
CA ARG A 26 -3.35 -6.37 -12.05
C ARG A 26 -3.39 -5.03 -11.31
N PRO A 27 -4.24 -4.87 -10.29
CA PRO A 27 -4.38 -3.58 -9.62
C PRO A 27 -3.15 -3.21 -8.78
N ASP A 28 -2.24 -4.15 -8.53
CA ASP A 28 -0.95 -3.93 -7.89
C ASP A 28 0.19 -3.51 -8.84
N ILE A 29 -0.11 -3.38 -10.15
CA ILE A 29 0.88 -3.07 -11.17
C ILE A 29 1.42 -1.65 -11.01
N GLY A 30 2.74 -1.49 -11.11
CA GLY A 30 3.35 -0.17 -11.11
C GLY A 30 3.00 0.62 -12.37
N THR A 31 2.68 1.90 -12.23
CA THR A 31 2.45 2.81 -13.37
C THR A 31 3.61 2.83 -14.39
N ARG A 32 4.85 2.60 -13.96
CA ARG A 32 6.02 2.46 -14.83
C ARG A 32 6.03 1.15 -15.63
N GLU A 33 5.48 0.09 -15.06
CA GLU A 33 5.34 -1.20 -15.72
C GLU A 33 4.27 -1.11 -16.81
N VAL A 34 3.11 -0.51 -16.51
CA VAL A 34 2.06 -0.19 -17.49
C VAL A 34 2.60 0.68 -18.64
N SER A 35 3.35 1.73 -18.30
CA SER A 35 4.01 2.61 -19.28
C SER A 35 4.92 1.85 -20.24
N ARG A 36 5.68 0.86 -19.76
CA ARG A 36 6.56 0.02 -20.59
C ARG A 36 5.78 -0.98 -21.43
N ALA A 37 4.71 -1.56 -20.88
CA ALA A 37 3.88 -2.54 -21.58
C ALA A 37 3.14 -1.92 -22.78
N ILE A 38 2.59 -0.71 -22.59
CA ILE A 38 1.76 -0.02 -23.58
C ILE A 38 2.60 0.98 -24.42
N ASN A 39 3.87 1.18 -24.05
CA ASN A 39 4.80 2.11 -24.70
C ASN A 39 4.30 3.56 -24.74
N VAL A 40 3.80 4.04 -23.59
CA VAL A 40 3.34 5.42 -23.40
C VAL A 40 4.10 6.10 -22.27
N PRO A 41 4.26 7.43 -22.29
CA PRO A 41 4.92 8.12 -21.19
C PRO A 41 4.21 7.87 -19.86
N HIS A 42 5.00 7.64 -18.82
CA HIS A 42 4.51 7.40 -17.45
C HIS A 42 3.55 8.48 -16.92
N SER A 43 3.74 9.74 -17.34
CA SER A 43 2.85 10.86 -17.00
C SER A 43 1.45 10.73 -17.58
N ILE A 44 1.31 10.06 -18.74
CA ILE A 44 0.01 9.79 -19.35
C ILE A 44 -0.72 8.74 -18.52
N VAL A 45 -0.05 7.63 -18.18
CA VAL A 45 -0.62 6.60 -17.30
C VAL A 45 -1.14 7.20 -16.00
N TRP A 46 -0.33 8.03 -15.33
CA TRP A 46 -0.76 8.71 -14.11
C TRP A 46 -1.97 9.60 -14.31
N ARG A 47 -1.99 10.40 -15.39
CA ARG A 47 -3.11 11.28 -15.68
C ARG A 47 -4.39 10.48 -15.92
N GLU A 48 -4.33 9.44 -16.74
CA GLU A 48 -5.51 8.63 -17.06
C GLU A 48 -6.06 7.92 -15.81
N LEU A 49 -5.20 7.37 -14.94
CA LEU A 49 -5.65 6.77 -13.68
C LEU A 49 -6.31 7.79 -12.75
N TRP A 50 -5.73 8.99 -12.62
CA TRP A 50 -6.34 10.06 -11.82
C TRP A 50 -7.67 10.55 -12.38
N ASP A 51 -7.77 10.72 -13.70
CA ASP A 51 -8.98 11.18 -14.38
C ASP A 51 -10.13 10.17 -14.21
N GLU A 52 -9.82 8.87 -14.09
CA GLU A 52 -10.78 7.79 -13.83
C GLU A 52 -10.98 7.50 -12.32
N GLY A 53 -10.36 8.29 -11.44
CA GLY A 53 -10.52 8.17 -9.98
C GLY A 53 -9.73 7.02 -9.33
N LEU A 54 -8.85 6.37 -10.09
CA LEU A 54 -8.02 5.27 -9.62
C LEU A 54 -6.81 5.80 -8.87
N HIS A 55 -6.87 5.73 -7.54
CA HIS A 55 -5.79 6.20 -6.67
C HIS A 55 -5.00 5.03 -6.08
N PRO A 56 -3.66 5.12 -6.05
CA PRO A 56 -2.86 4.07 -5.44
C PRO A 56 -3.03 4.10 -3.92
N TYR A 57 -3.39 2.96 -3.36
CA TYR A 57 -3.45 2.73 -1.94
C TYR A 57 -2.29 1.84 -1.50
N HIS A 58 -1.49 2.28 -0.53
CA HIS A 58 -0.41 1.46 0.01
C HIS A 58 -0.96 0.31 0.85
N VAL A 59 -0.57 -0.92 0.50
CA VAL A 59 -1.00 -2.11 1.23
C VAL A 59 -0.32 -2.14 2.58
N GLN A 60 -1.11 -1.95 3.64
CA GLN A 60 -0.63 -2.09 5.01
C GLN A 60 -0.84 -3.53 5.47
N LYS A 61 0.26 -4.23 5.76
CA LYS A 61 0.19 -5.55 6.41
C LYS A 61 -0.20 -5.34 7.87
N VAL A 62 -1.46 -5.62 8.19
CA VAL A 62 -1.97 -5.65 9.56
C VAL A 62 -1.95 -7.08 10.10
N GLN A 63 -1.94 -7.22 11.43
CA GLN A 63 -2.08 -8.53 12.07
C GLN A 63 -3.45 -9.13 11.72
N ALA A 64 -3.47 -10.36 11.22
CA ALA A 64 -4.70 -11.08 10.91
C ALA A 64 -5.34 -11.62 12.21
N LEU A 65 -5.99 -10.73 12.96
CA LEU A 65 -6.65 -11.08 14.22
C LEU A 65 -7.89 -11.93 13.97
N THR A 66 -7.97 -13.03 14.71
CA THR A 66 -9.16 -13.88 14.75
C THR A 66 -10.06 -13.49 15.94
N PRO A 67 -11.35 -13.88 15.94
CA PRO A 67 -12.24 -13.65 17.07
C PRO A 67 -11.69 -14.14 18.42
N ALA A 68 -10.89 -15.22 18.40
CA ALA A 68 -10.28 -15.79 19.60
C ALA A 68 -9.19 -14.89 20.20
N ASP A 69 -8.57 -14.00 19.42
CA ASP A 69 -7.48 -13.15 19.87
C ASP A 69 -7.96 -11.92 20.66
N TYR A 70 -9.20 -11.48 20.47
CA TYR A 70 -9.67 -10.21 21.04
C TYR A 70 -9.69 -10.21 22.56
N ALA A 71 -10.31 -11.22 23.18
CA ALA A 71 -10.41 -11.26 24.64
C ALA A 71 -9.04 -11.39 25.33
N PRO A 72 -8.15 -12.33 24.93
CA PRO A 72 -6.81 -12.43 25.50
C PRO A 72 -5.99 -11.14 25.37
N ARG A 73 -6.09 -10.43 24.24
CA ARG A 73 -5.35 -9.17 24.04
C ARG A 73 -5.84 -8.05 24.97
N VAL A 74 -7.15 -7.95 25.19
CA VAL A 74 -7.72 -6.98 26.13
C VAL A 74 -7.30 -7.31 27.56
N GLU A 75 -7.37 -8.59 27.95
CA GLU A 75 -6.93 -9.03 29.28
C GLU A 75 -5.43 -8.78 29.51
N PHE A 76 -4.59 -9.07 28.52
CA PHE A 76 -3.16 -8.74 28.59
C PHE A 76 -2.94 -7.23 28.76
N ALA A 77 -3.62 -6.39 27.98
CA ALA A 77 -3.48 -4.94 28.08
C ALA A 77 -3.90 -4.42 29.46
N ARG A 78 -5.01 -4.92 30.01
CA ARG A 78 -5.46 -4.58 31.37
C ARG A 78 -4.45 -5.01 32.42
N TRP A 79 -3.96 -6.24 32.34
CA TRP A 79 -2.94 -6.75 33.24
C TRP A 79 -1.66 -5.89 33.18
N PHE A 80 -1.19 -5.55 31.98
CA PHE A 80 0.01 -4.73 31.79
C PHE A 80 -0.14 -3.34 32.40
N LEU A 81 -1.31 -2.71 32.23
CA LEU A 81 -1.62 -1.42 32.86
C LEU A 81 -1.64 -1.51 34.39
N GLN A 82 -2.12 -2.61 34.96
CA GLN A 82 -2.07 -2.84 36.41
C GLN A 82 -0.63 -2.98 36.91
N GLN A 83 0.24 -3.65 36.16
CA GLN A 83 1.67 -3.75 36.51
C GLN A 83 2.33 -2.36 36.51
N LEU A 84 2.06 -1.53 35.49
CA LEU A 84 2.55 -0.16 35.44
C LEU A 84 2.05 0.72 36.60
N ALA A 85 0.81 0.51 37.05
CA ALA A 85 0.24 1.24 38.18
C ALA A 85 0.89 0.83 39.51
N ALA A 86 1.23 -0.45 39.67
CA ALA A 86 1.91 -0.96 40.87
C ALA A 86 3.41 -0.61 40.88
N GLN A 87 4.05 -0.64 39.71
CA GLN A 87 5.46 -0.36 39.53
C GLN A 87 5.66 0.49 38.25
N PRO A 88 5.88 1.81 38.39
CA PRO A 88 6.00 2.72 37.24
C PRO A 88 7.14 2.37 36.26
N ASP A 89 8.20 1.71 36.73
CA ASP A 89 9.34 1.26 35.94
C ASP A 89 9.19 -0.19 35.42
N PHE A 90 8.02 -0.81 35.55
CA PHE A 90 7.80 -2.19 35.11
C PHE A 90 8.18 -2.40 33.64
N SER A 91 7.84 -1.46 32.75
CA SER A 91 8.13 -1.58 31.31
C SER A 91 9.62 -1.66 31.00
N THR A 92 10.50 -1.09 31.82
CA THR A 92 11.96 -1.15 31.56
C THR A 92 12.55 -2.53 31.83
N HIS A 93 11.80 -3.40 32.51
CA HIS A 93 12.18 -4.77 32.84
C HIS A 93 11.61 -5.81 31.86
N VAL A 94 10.80 -5.37 30.88
CA VAL A 94 10.17 -6.25 29.89
C VAL A 94 10.98 -6.23 28.60
N LEU A 95 11.44 -7.41 28.17
CA LEU A 95 12.07 -7.61 26.87
C LEU A 95 11.11 -8.36 25.95
N PHE A 96 10.77 -7.75 24.81
CA PHE A 96 10.06 -8.43 23.73
C PHE A 96 11.06 -8.98 22.73
N THR A 97 10.95 -10.27 22.44
CA THR A 97 11.71 -10.92 21.37
C THR A 97 10.75 -11.31 20.26
N ASP A 98 11.14 -11.08 19.02
CA ASP A 98 10.40 -11.52 17.83
C ASP A 98 11.31 -12.37 16.95
N GLU A 99 10.71 -13.29 16.20
CA GLU A 99 11.43 -14.14 15.25
C GLU A 99 11.27 -13.58 13.83
N SER A 100 12.38 -13.15 13.23
CA SER A 100 12.38 -12.69 11.84
C SER A 100 12.73 -13.85 10.90
N THR A 101 11.79 -14.23 10.04
CA THR A 101 12.03 -15.23 8.99
C THR A 101 12.59 -14.56 7.73
N PHE A 102 13.76 -15.00 7.28
CA PHE A 102 14.34 -14.61 5.99
C PHE A 102 14.21 -15.77 5.01
N THR A 103 13.59 -15.54 3.84
CA THR A 103 13.46 -16.57 2.80
C THR A 103 14.41 -16.29 1.63
N ARG A 104 14.69 -17.32 0.82
CA ARG A 104 15.59 -17.20 -0.34
C ARG A 104 15.00 -16.38 -1.49
N GLU A 105 13.68 -16.18 -1.49
CA GLU A 105 12.95 -15.43 -2.50
C GLU A 105 13.03 -13.89 -2.30
N GLY A 106 13.66 -13.43 -1.21
CA GLY A 106 13.98 -12.03 -0.98
C GLY A 106 13.08 -11.34 0.05
N ILE A 107 13.40 -10.07 0.32
CA ILE A 107 12.63 -9.20 1.22
C ILE A 107 11.47 -8.62 0.43
N SER A 108 10.23 -9.00 0.77
CA SER A 108 9.05 -8.34 0.22
C SER A 108 9.00 -6.89 0.70
N ASN A 109 9.30 -5.95 -0.19
CA ASN A 109 9.23 -4.53 0.11
C ASN A 109 7.78 -4.06 0.05
N THR A 110 7.07 -4.22 1.16
CA THR A 110 5.68 -3.77 1.33
C THR A 110 5.50 -2.26 1.15
N HIS A 111 6.57 -1.46 1.26
CA HIS A 111 6.51 -0.01 1.08
C HIS A 111 6.14 0.39 -0.35
N ASN A 112 6.59 -0.39 -1.33
CA ASN A 112 6.30 -0.13 -2.74
C ASN A 112 5.04 -0.85 -3.24
N LEU A 113 4.44 -1.70 -2.38
CA LEU A 113 3.21 -2.40 -2.69
C LEU A 113 2.04 -1.42 -2.56
N HIS A 114 1.43 -1.11 -3.70
CA HIS A 114 0.22 -0.31 -3.79
C HIS A 114 -0.80 -1.05 -4.63
N VAL A 115 -2.08 -0.72 -4.45
CA VAL A 115 -3.19 -1.26 -5.24
C VAL A 115 -4.05 -0.09 -5.68
N PHE A 116 -4.41 -0.04 -6.96
CA PHE A 116 -5.35 0.94 -7.49
C PHE A 116 -6.79 0.45 -7.28
N PHE A 117 -7.64 1.31 -6.72
CA PHE A 117 -9.09 1.12 -6.53
C PHE A 117 -9.85 2.34 -7.03
#